data_AF-A0A0D1XCC1-F1
#
_entry.id   AF-A0A0D1XCC1-F1
#
_cell.length_a   1.000
_cell.length_b   1.000
_cell.length_c   1.000
_cell.angle_alpha   90.00
_cell.angle_beta   90.00
_cell.angle_gamma   90.00
#
_symmetry.space_group_name_H-M   'P 1'
#
loop_
_entity.id
_entity.type
_entity.pdbx_description
1 polymer ?
#
loop_
_entity_poly.entity_id
_entity_poly.type
_entity_poly.pdbx_seq_one_letter_code
_entity_poly.pdbx_strand_id
1 'polypeptide(L)'
;MLGWWPVNPVDVLRTTLLCAILFAGPLFEAAIVEGRWRDWLWGTHVVETFSSWTGWRNLVAGPVTEEIVFRSLLVPLHILAKVAPKNIVFITPLYFGIAHIHHLYEFRLTHPEVPVLPAVLRTVVQFTYTSLFGFFATFVYLRTGSVYTAIAAHMFCNWMGLPRIWGRVGVRASMQINVPSGGKKGGTRDLGTSATVKRDLSTLWTVVYYLLLILGAYGFYINLFPLTASSNALIDFSSN
;
A
#
# COMPACT_ATOMS: atom_id res chain seq x y z
N MET A 1 15.07 2.12 22.58
CA MET A 1 13.59 2.05 22.60
C MET A 1 12.90 2.87 21.53
N LEU A 2 13.44 4.02 21.08
CA LEU A 2 12.82 4.83 20.00
C LEU A 2 13.00 4.23 18.59
N GLY A 3 13.82 3.18 18.45
CA GLY A 3 14.06 2.47 17.20
C GLY A 3 14.98 3.18 16.20
N TRP A 4 15.76 4.16 16.67
CA TRP A 4 16.71 4.89 15.83
C TRP A 4 18.07 4.19 15.74
N TRP A 5 18.40 3.34 16.72
CA TRP A 5 19.65 2.58 16.76
C TRP A 5 19.43 1.23 17.46
N PRO A 6 20.08 0.14 17.01
CA PRO A 6 20.92 0.04 15.81
C PRO A 6 20.11 0.01 14.50
N VAL A 7 20.73 0.45 13.40
CA VAL A 7 20.15 0.34 12.07
C VAL A 7 20.59 -0.98 11.43
N ASN A 8 19.63 -1.81 11.03
CA ASN A 8 19.90 -3.04 10.31
C ASN A 8 19.25 -3.01 8.92
N PRO A 9 20.02 -2.72 7.85
CA PRO A 9 19.50 -2.67 6.48
C PRO A 9 18.87 -3.99 6.02
N VAL A 10 19.28 -5.14 6.59
CA VAL A 10 18.71 -6.45 6.25
C VAL A 10 17.26 -6.55 6.72
N ASP A 11 16.93 -6.01 7.89
CA ASP A 11 15.55 -6.03 8.41
C ASP A 11 14.63 -5.15 7.56
N VAL A 12 15.14 -4.01 7.10
CA VAL A 12 14.46 -3.13 6.15
C VAL A 12 14.17 -3.88 4.86
N LEU A 13 15.19 -4.49 4.25
CA LEU A 13 15.06 -5.23 2.99
C LEU A 13 14.08 -6.40 3.12
N ARG A 14 14.18 -7.21 4.18
CA ARG A 14 13.29 -8.36 4.40
C ARG A 14 11.85 -7.93 4.61
N THR A 15 11.61 -6.83 5.34
CA THR A 15 10.26 -6.31 5.56
C THR A 15 9.68 -5.72 4.27
N THR A 16 10.47 -4.96 3.51
CA THR A 16 10.03 -4.47 2.20
C THR A 16 9.75 -5.63 1.23
N LEU A 17 10.55 -6.70 1.26
CA LEU A 17 10.29 -7.93 0.51
C LEU A 17 8.96 -8.58 0.94
N LEU A 18 8.70 -8.65 2.25
CA LEU A 18 7.43 -9.15 2.77
C LEU A 18 6.25 -8.33 2.25
N CYS A 19 6.36 -6.99 2.23
CA CYS A 19 5.37 -6.13 1.58
C CYS A 19 5.28 -6.42 0.07
N ALA A 20 6.38 -6.57 -0.64
CA ALA A 20 6.36 -6.88 -2.07
C ALA A 20 5.66 -8.22 -2.38
N ILE A 21 5.81 -9.23 -1.51
CA ILE A 21 5.07 -10.49 -1.60
C ILE A 21 3.56 -10.25 -1.44
N LEU A 22 3.15 -9.47 -0.43
CA LEU A 22 1.74 -9.12 -0.22
C LEU A 22 1.15 -8.37 -1.42
N PHE A 23 1.93 -7.46 -2.01
CA PHE A 23 1.54 -6.62 -3.13
C PHE A 23 1.93 -7.20 -4.50
N ALA A 24 2.14 -8.52 -4.61
CA ALA A 24 2.54 -9.16 -5.87
C ALA A 24 1.56 -8.88 -7.03
N GLY A 25 0.24 -8.86 -6.77
CA GLY A 25 -0.77 -8.50 -7.75
C GLY A 25 -0.62 -7.06 -8.26
N PRO A 26 -0.67 -6.04 -7.38
CA PRO A 26 -0.44 -4.65 -7.76
C PRO A 26 0.92 -4.40 -8.43
N LEU A 27 1.98 -5.09 -8.00
CA LEU A 27 3.29 -5.04 -8.68
C LEU A 27 3.21 -5.58 -10.10
N PHE A 28 2.49 -6.68 -10.33
CA PHE A 28 2.26 -7.23 -11.66
C PHE A 28 1.45 -6.27 -12.55
N GLU A 29 0.38 -5.66 -12.00
CA GLU A 29 -0.41 -4.64 -12.72
C GLU A 29 0.49 -3.46 -13.14
N ALA A 30 1.23 -2.86 -12.20
CA ALA A 30 2.10 -1.74 -12.50
C ALA A 30 3.26 -2.09 -13.44
N ALA A 31 3.97 -3.18 -13.19
CA ALA A 31 5.15 -3.55 -13.96
C ALA A 31 4.77 -4.04 -15.36
N ILE A 32 3.87 -5.02 -15.47
CA ILE A 32 3.63 -5.76 -16.72
C ILE A 32 2.48 -5.13 -17.51
N VAL A 33 1.36 -4.85 -16.86
CA VAL A 33 0.13 -4.41 -17.54
C VAL A 33 0.23 -2.94 -17.92
N GLU A 34 0.70 -2.10 -17.00
CA GLU A 34 0.92 -0.66 -17.26
C GLU A 34 2.27 -0.40 -17.95
N GLY A 35 3.19 -1.38 -17.94
CA GLY A 35 4.48 -1.30 -18.61
C GLY A 35 5.53 -0.46 -17.87
N ARG A 36 5.29 -0.12 -16.60
CA ARG A 36 6.12 0.83 -15.81
C ARG A 36 7.47 0.25 -15.38
N TRP A 37 7.71 -1.05 -15.60
CA TRP A 37 8.98 -1.69 -15.32
C TRP A 37 10.16 -1.01 -16.05
N ARG A 38 9.91 -0.47 -17.25
CA ARG A 38 10.91 0.29 -18.00
C ARG A 38 11.22 1.60 -17.30
N ASP A 39 10.21 2.34 -16.87
CA ASP A 39 10.44 3.64 -16.22
C ASP A 39 11.14 3.50 -14.86
N TRP A 40 10.97 2.37 -14.17
CA TRP A 40 11.71 2.06 -12.95
C TRP A 40 13.19 1.83 -13.20
N LEU A 41 13.55 1.09 -14.26
CA LEU A 41 14.95 0.83 -14.63
C LEU A 41 15.69 2.11 -15.05
N TRP A 42 14.96 3.07 -15.63
CA TRP A 42 15.53 4.32 -16.12
C TRP A 42 15.40 5.48 -15.11
N GLY A 43 14.74 5.24 -13.97
CA GLY A 43 14.63 6.20 -12.86
C GLY A 43 13.77 7.43 -13.11
N THR A 44 13.23 7.61 -14.32
CA THR A 44 12.47 8.81 -14.73
C THR A 44 11.21 9.01 -13.91
N HIS A 45 10.47 7.93 -13.66
CA HIS A 45 9.23 7.98 -12.87
C HIS A 45 9.47 8.24 -11.38
N VAL A 46 10.61 7.77 -10.84
CA VAL A 46 10.98 8.02 -9.44
C VAL A 46 11.25 9.51 -9.25
N VAL A 47 12.00 10.12 -10.17
CA VAL A 47 12.28 11.55 -10.16
C VAL A 47 10.99 12.37 -10.29
N GLU A 48 10.09 12.07 -11.22
CA GLU A 48 8.82 12.82 -11.37
C GLU A 48 7.90 12.72 -10.16
N THR A 49 7.77 11.51 -9.58
CA THR A 49 6.91 11.29 -8.42
C THR A 49 7.42 12.07 -7.20
N PHE A 50 8.73 12.08 -6.97
CA PHE A 50 9.35 12.86 -5.89
C PHE A 50 9.52 14.35 -6.22
N SER A 51 9.44 14.76 -7.49
CA SER A 51 9.50 16.17 -7.90
C SER A 51 8.19 16.91 -7.63
N SER A 52 7.07 16.19 -7.53
CA SER A 52 5.80 16.80 -7.11
C SER A 52 5.75 16.97 -5.59
N TRP A 53 5.35 18.14 -5.12
CA TRP A 53 5.16 18.40 -3.68
C TRP A 53 4.21 17.38 -3.04
N THR A 54 3.13 17.05 -3.73
CA THR A 54 2.14 16.05 -3.27
C THR A 54 2.74 14.65 -3.18
N GLY A 55 3.54 14.24 -4.16
CA GLY A 55 4.20 12.92 -4.15
C GLY A 55 5.25 12.82 -3.06
N TRP A 56 6.09 13.84 -2.88
CA TRP A 56 7.06 13.89 -1.77
C TRP A 56 6.36 13.84 -0.40
N ARG A 57 5.28 14.61 -0.23
CA ARG A 57 4.48 14.59 1.01
C ARG A 57 3.92 13.20 1.29
N ASN A 58 3.32 12.54 0.29
CA ASN A 58 2.62 11.28 0.48
C ASN A 58 3.58 10.07 0.60
N LEU A 59 4.75 10.13 -0.04
CA LEU A 59 5.68 9.01 -0.10
C LEU A 59 6.87 9.15 0.84
N VAL A 60 7.19 10.34 1.34
CA VAL A 60 8.33 10.55 2.26
C VAL A 60 7.85 11.21 3.54
N ALA A 61 7.36 12.45 3.46
CA ALA A 61 7.15 13.26 4.66
C ALA A 61 6.09 12.66 5.59
N GLY A 62 4.93 12.27 5.05
CA GLY A 62 3.85 11.62 5.79
C GLY A 62 4.32 10.32 6.45
N PRO A 63 4.81 9.32 5.68
CA PRO A 63 5.33 8.09 6.25
C PRO A 63 6.37 8.30 7.35
N VAL A 64 7.35 9.18 7.14
CA VAL A 64 8.40 9.45 8.12
C VAL A 64 7.83 10.06 9.41
N THR A 65 7.01 11.09 9.31
CA THR A 65 6.47 11.77 10.51
C THR A 65 5.48 10.88 11.26
N GLU A 66 4.62 10.17 10.54
CA GLU A 66 3.64 9.26 11.12
C GLU A 66 4.35 8.11 11.86
N GLU A 67 5.33 7.45 11.25
CA GLU A 67 6.06 6.37 11.94
C GLU A 67 6.87 6.88 13.14
N ILE A 68 7.46 8.08 13.08
CA ILE A 68 8.13 8.64 14.27
C ILE A 68 7.12 8.85 15.40
N VAL A 69 5.97 9.48 15.14
CA VAL A 69 4.96 9.75 16.17
C VAL A 69 4.38 8.46 16.74
N PHE A 70 3.94 7.55 15.87
CA PHE A 70 3.21 6.36 16.32
C PHE A 70 4.14 5.23 16.76
N ARG A 71 5.34 5.06 16.19
CA ARG A 71 6.24 3.93 16.52
C ARG A 71 7.40 4.38 17.40
N SER A 72 8.05 5.51 17.13
CA SER A 72 9.15 5.96 17.99
C SER A 72 8.66 6.59 19.31
N LEU A 73 7.47 7.18 19.37
CA LEU A 73 6.98 7.83 20.60
C LEU A 73 5.88 7.02 21.30
N LEU A 74 4.77 6.73 20.62
CA LEU A 74 3.60 6.10 21.26
C LEU A 74 3.86 4.66 21.72
N VAL A 75 4.50 3.82 20.90
CA VAL A 75 4.78 2.42 21.24
C VAL A 75 5.72 2.28 22.45
N PRO A 76 6.88 2.97 22.52
CA PRO A 76 7.76 2.91 23.69
C PRO A 76 7.11 3.31 25.00
N LEU A 77 6.20 4.30 24.99
CA LEU A 77 5.43 4.65 26.18
C LEU A 77 4.60 3.46 26.70
N HIS A 78 3.98 2.69 25.80
CA HIS A 78 3.23 1.50 26.18
C HIS A 78 4.13 0.36 26.67
N ILE A 79 5.34 0.21 26.07
CA ILE A 79 6.34 -0.75 26.55
C ILE A 79 6.78 -0.40 27.97
N LEU A 80 7.08 0.88 28.23
CA LEU A 80 7.48 1.37 29.56
C LEU A 80 6.35 1.22 30.59
N ALA A 81 5.10 1.37 30.16
CA ALA A 81 3.91 1.10 30.96
C ALA A 81 3.64 -0.42 31.17
N LYS A 82 4.52 -1.30 30.68
CA LYS A 82 4.42 -2.77 30.81
C LYS A 82 3.11 -3.34 30.23
N VAL A 83 2.58 -2.71 29.18
CA VAL A 83 1.40 -3.19 28.46
C VAL A 83 1.76 -4.47 27.70
N ALA A 84 0.87 -5.45 27.70
CA ALA A 84 1.09 -6.72 27.02
C ALA A 84 1.37 -6.51 25.51
N PRO A 85 2.32 -7.23 24.90
CA PRO A 85 2.72 -7.00 23.50
C PRO A 85 1.57 -7.09 22.50
N LYS A 86 0.68 -8.08 22.69
CA LYS A 86 -0.53 -8.25 21.88
C LYS A 86 -1.40 -6.99 21.93
N ASN A 87 -1.57 -6.40 23.11
CA ASN A 87 -2.33 -5.16 23.28
C ASN A 87 -1.65 -3.96 22.62
N ILE A 88 -0.32 -3.86 22.67
CA ILE A 88 0.42 -2.79 21.97
C ILE A 88 0.14 -2.86 20.46
N VAL A 89 0.20 -4.06 19.87
CA VAL A 89 -0.05 -4.30 18.44
C VAL A 89 -1.47 -3.92 18.04
N PHE A 90 -2.49 -4.25 18.85
CA PHE A 90 -3.89 -4.07 18.46
C PHE A 90 -4.53 -2.76 18.96
N ILE A 91 -3.98 -2.10 19.98
CA ILE A 91 -4.56 -0.86 20.53
C ILE A 91 -3.86 0.38 19.97
N THR A 92 -2.52 0.43 20.00
CA THR A 92 -1.79 1.66 19.59
C THR A 92 -2.14 2.12 18.17
N PRO A 93 -2.38 1.23 17.19
CA PRO A 93 -2.66 1.70 15.84
C PRO A 93 -4.12 2.13 15.62
N LEU A 94 -5.00 1.93 16.60
CA LEU A 94 -6.33 2.54 16.57
C LEU A 94 -6.23 4.06 16.72
N TYR A 95 -5.26 4.59 17.49
CA TYR A 95 -5.00 6.03 17.54
C TYR A 95 -4.55 6.57 16.18
N PHE A 96 -3.73 5.79 15.46
CA PHE A 96 -3.31 6.11 14.09
C PHE A 96 -4.50 6.13 13.12
N GLY A 97 -5.39 5.13 13.20
CA GLY A 97 -6.64 5.12 12.44
C GLY A 97 -7.56 6.30 12.78
N ILE A 98 -7.77 6.59 14.07
CA ILE A 98 -8.61 7.70 14.54
C ILE A 98 -8.06 9.04 14.04
N ALA A 99 -6.74 9.21 14.04
CA ALA A 99 -6.11 10.43 13.54
C ALA A 99 -6.52 10.75 12.10
N HIS A 100 -6.92 9.77 11.28
CA HIS A 100 -7.38 9.96 9.91
C HIS A 100 -8.87 10.29 9.76
N ILE A 101 -9.66 10.23 10.83
CA ILE A 101 -11.09 10.59 10.81
C ILE A 101 -11.26 12.07 10.45
N HIS A 102 -10.25 12.92 10.67
CA HIS A 102 -10.29 14.33 10.24
C HIS A 102 -10.55 14.51 8.73
N HIS A 103 -10.21 13.53 7.88
CA HIS A 103 -10.53 13.59 6.46
C HIS A 103 -12.04 13.52 6.18
N LEU A 104 -12.83 12.92 7.07
CA LEU A 104 -14.29 13.01 6.99
C LEU A 104 -14.72 14.47 7.11
N TYR A 105 -14.20 15.16 8.12
CA TYR A 105 -14.53 16.56 8.35
C TYR A 105 -14.12 17.44 7.16
N GLU A 106 -12.89 17.30 6.67
CA GLU A 106 -12.38 18.02 5.50
C GLU A 106 -13.23 17.75 4.25
N PHE A 107 -13.58 16.48 4.00
CA PHE A 107 -14.43 16.11 2.87
C PHE A 107 -15.83 16.71 2.96
N ARG A 108 -16.42 16.73 4.16
CA ARG A 108 -17.75 17.30 4.39
C ARG A 108 -17.78 18.82 4.24
N LEU A 109 -16.68 19.50 4.53
CA LEU A 109 -16.55 20.94 4.30
C LEU A 109 -16.38 21.29 2.82
N THR A 110 -15.60 20.50 2.08
CA THR A 110 -15.26 20.76 0.68
C THR A 110 -16.31 20.27 -0.31
N HIS A 111 -17.12 19.28 0.07
CA HIS A 111 -18.14 18.65 -0.76
C HIS A 111 -19.49 18.58 -0.01
N PRO A 112 -20.10 19.73 0.35
CA PRO A 112 -21.35 19.78 1.13
C PRO A 112 -22.53 19.13 0.40
N GLU A 113 -22.49 19.05 -0.93
CA GLU A 113 -23.50 18.46 -1.80
C GLU A 113 -23.53 16.93 -1.78
N VAL A 114 -22.42 16.29 -1.38
CA VAL A 114 -22.32 14.83 -1.34
C VAL A 114 -23.10 14.28 -0.15
N PRO A 115 -23.98 13.28 -0.34
CA PRO A 115 -24.69 12.65 0.77
C PRO A 115 -23.73 12.13 1.84
N VAL A 116 -24.17 12.14 3.10
CA VAL A 116 -23.33 11.76 4.26
C VAL A 116 -22.85 10.32 4.16
N LEU A 117 -23.68 9.42 3.62
CA LEU A 117 -23.39 7.99 3.58
C LEU A 117 -22.09 7.67 2.81
N PRO A 118 -21.88 8.11 1.55
CA PRO A 118 -20.59 7.98 0.85
C PRO A 118 -19.39 8.52 1.63
N ALA A 119 -19.51 9.67 2.29
CA ALA A 119 -18.43 10.27 3.07
C ALA A 119 -18.05 9.39 4.28
N VAL A 120 -19.05 8.86 4.97
CA VAL A 120 -18.86 7.92 6.09
C VAL A 120 -18.26 6.61 5.60
N LEU A 121 -18.76 6.03 4.50
CA LEU A 121 -18.21 4.80 3.92
C LEU A 121 -16.73 4.94 3.57
N ARG A 122 -16.34 6.06 2.92
CA ARG A 122 -14.93 6.38 2.64
C ARG A 122 -14.09 6.39 3.92
N THR A 123 -14.63 6.99 4.98
CA THR A 123 -13.93 7.12 6.27
C THR A 123 -13.79 5.78 6.97
N VAL A 124 -14.81 4.93 6.94
CA VAL A 124 -14.77 3.58 7.50
C VAL A 124 -13.74 2.72 6.77
N VAL A 125 -13.73 2.78 5.44
CA VAL A 125 -12.71 2.09 4.63
C VAL A 125 -11.32 2.60 5.00
N GLN A 126 -11.14 3.93 5.09
CA GLN A 126 -9.89 4.55 5.50
C GLN A 126 -9.41 4.10 6.87
N PHE A 127 -10.27 4.25 7.88
CA PHE A 127 -9.99 3.79 9.23
C PHE A 127 -9.58 2.33 9.27
N THR A 128 -10.27 1.47 8.51
CA THR A 128 -10.01 0.03 8.48
C THR A 128 -8.63 -0.28 7.91
N TYR A 129 -8.31 0.18 6.70
CA TYR A 129 -7.01 -0.15 6.10
C TYR A 129 -5.84 0.52 6.84
N THR A 130 -6.03 1.74 7.34
CA THR A 130 -5.03 2.46 8.13
C THR A 130 -4.77 1.74 9.44
N SER A 131 -5.80 1.21 10.11
CA SER A 131 -5.63 0.41 11.34
C SER A 131 -4.94 -0.92 11.07
N LEU A 132 -5.29 -1.62 9.97
CA LEU A 132 -4.66 -2.88 9.59
C LEU A 132 -3.17 -2.70 9.27
N PHE A 133 -2.83 -1.69 8.46
CA PHE A 133 -1.43 -1.30 8.24
C PHE A 133 -0.77 -0.93 9.57
N GLY A 134 -1.52 -0.19 10.39
CA GLY A 134 -1.20 0.14 11.76
C GLY A 134 -0.66 -1.03 12.58
N PHE A 135 -1.46 -2.09 12.66
CA PHE A 135 -1.15 -3.34 13.36
C PHE A 135 0.12 -3.98 12.80
N PHE A 136 0.24 -4.06 11.48
CA PHE A 136 1.41 -4.61 10.82
C PHE A 136 2.70 -3.81 11.13
N ALA A 137 2.68 -2.50 10.98
CA ALA A 137 3.86 -1.66 11.23
C ALA A 137 4.27 -1.65 12.71
N THR A 138 3.31 -1.72 13.65
CA THR A 138 3.64 -1.91 15.07
C THR A 138 4.22 -3.29 15.35
N PHE A 139 3.68 -4.35 14.74
CA PHE A 139 4.25 -5.69 14.83
C PHE A 139 5.70 -5.72 14.32
N VAL A 140 5.95 -5.17 13.13
CA VAL A 140 7.30 -5.04 12.53
C VAL A 140 8.23 -4.25 13.45
N TYR A 141 7.77 -3.12 14.00
CA TYR A 141 8.57 -2.30 14.90
C TYR A 141 8.97 -3.07 16.16
N LEU A 142 8.05 -3.82 16.77
CA LEU A 142 8.35 -4.65 17.94
C LEU A 142 9.31 -5.81 17.60
N ARG A 143 9.18 -6.39 16.41
CA ARG A 143 10.00 -7.51 15.94
C ARG A 143 11.41 -7.11 15.51
N THR A 144 11.60 -5.88 15.02
CA THR A 144 12.87 -5.41 14.45
C THR A 144 13.55 -4.32 15.29
N GLY A 145 12.81 -3.69 16.19
CA GLY A 145 13.30 -2.57 16.99
C GLY A 145 13.76 -1.37 16.17
N SER A 146 13.27 -1.22 14.94
CA SER A 146 13.71 -0.16 14.01
C SER A 146 12.54 0.62 13.43
N VAL A 147 12.56 1.94 13.61
CA VAL A 147 11.57 2.83 12.97
C VAL A 147 11.76 2.88 11.46
N TYR A 148 13.01 2.75 10.98
CA TYR A 148 13.32 2.78 9.55
C TYR A 148 12.68 1.62 8.79
N THR A 149 12.60 0.45 9.42
CA THR A 149 11.90 -0.71 8.85
C THR A 149 10.41 -0.43 8.68
N ALA A 150 9.76 0.18 9.67
CA ALA A 150 8.35 0.58 9.58
C ALA A 150 8.14 1.69 8.54
N ILE A 151 9.03 2.68 8.48
CA ILE A 151 9.01 3.76 7.47
C ILE A 151 9.09 3.16 6.07
N ALA A 152 10.06 2.28 5.80
CA ALA A 152 10.21 1.68 4.48
C ALA A 152 8.98 0.86 4.06
N ALA A 153 8.40 0.11 5.00
CA ALA A 153 7.14 -0.60 4.77
C ALA A 153 5.99 0.36 4.45
N HIS A 154 5.88 1.47 5.19
CA HIS A 154 4.88 2.50 4.96
C HIS A 154 5.04 3.16 3.58
N MET A 155 6.24 3.62 3.26
CA MET A 155 6.54 4.23 1.96
C MET A 155 6.19 3.27 0.81
N PHE A 156 6.51 1.99 0.95
CA PHE A 156 6.18 0.97 -0.04
C PHE A 156 4.65 0.78 -0.18
N CYS A 157 3.92 0.64 0.92
CA CYS A 157 2.47 0.53 0.90
C CYS A 157 1.79 1.76 0.28
N ASN A 158 2.27 2.98 0.59
CA ASN A 158 1.76 4.21 -0.01
C ASN A 158 2.07 4.32 -1.49
N TRP A 159 3.23 3.80 -1.92
CA TRP A 159 3.59 3.75 -3.34
C TRP A 159 2.70 2.78 -4.13
N MET A 160 2.38 1.62 -3.55
CA MET A 160 1.51 0.63 -4.19
C MET A 160 0.02 1.02 -4.15
N GLY A 161 -0.42 1.68 -3.07
CA GLY A 161 -1.83 1.97 -2.83
C GLY A 161 -2.65 0.71 -2.51
N LEU A 162 -3.98 0.84 -2.45
CA LEU A 162 -4.85 -0.32 -2.21
C LEU A 162 -4.94 -1.21 -3.45
N PRO A 163 -4.91 -2.55 -3.29
CA PRO A 163 -5.12 -3.45 -4.40
C PRO A 163 -6.52 -3.26 -4.99
N ARG A 164 -6.63 -3.35 -6.31
CA ARG A 164 -7.90 -3.49 -6.99
C ARG A 164 -8.55 -4.80 -6.55
N ILE A 165 -9.69 -4.73 -5.87
CA ILE A 165 -10.43 -5.93 -5.44
C ILE A 165 -11.61 -6.26 -6.39
N TRP A 166 -11.92 -5.38 -7.36
CA TRP A 166 -12.93 -5.61 -8.39
C TRP A 166 -12.54 -4.99 -9.74
N GLY A 167 -13.04 -5.55 -10.83
CA GLY A 167 -12.85 -5.02 -12.18
C GLY A 167 -11.70 -5.68 -12.97
N ARG A 168 -11.63 -5.34 -14.26
CA ARG A 168 -10.64 -5.93 -15.19
C ARG A 168 -9.38 -5.10 -15.23
N VAL A 169 -8.25 -5.79 -15.33
CA VAL A 169 -6.92 -5.19 -15.50
C VAL A 169 -6.61 -5.05 -17.00
N GLY A 170 -5.88 -3.98 -17.36
CA GLY A 170 -5.44 -3.72 -18.73
C GLY A 170 -6.52 -3.14 -19.66
N VAL A 171 -7.72 -2.87 -19.15
CA VAL A 171 -8.71 -2.06 -19.86
C VAL A 171 -8.37 -0.60 -19.56
N ARG A 172 -7.67 0.10 -20.46
CA ARG A 172 -7.62 1.56 -20.39
C ARG A 172 -9.06 2.02 -20.38
N ALA A 173 -9.49 2.70 -19.33
CA ALA A 173 -10.81 3.30 -19.24
C ALA A 173 -10.93 4.30 -20.38
N SER A 174 -11.40 3.84 -21.54
CA SER A 174 -11.75 4.68 -22.66
C SER A 174 -13.03 5.39 -22.28
N MET A 175 -12.92 6.43 -21.45
CA MET A 175 -13.90 7.50 -21.45
C MET A 175 -13.74 8.20 -22.80
N GLN A 176 -14.29 7.58 -23.84
CA GLN A 176 -14.53 8.22 -25.12
C GLN A 176 -15.57 9.31 -24.83
N ILE A 177 -15.10 10.53 -24.62
CA ILE A 177 -15.90 11.69 -25.00
C ILE A 177 -16.19 11.47 -26.48
N ASN A 178 -17.45 11.16 -26.80
CA ASN A 178 -17.94 11.06 -28.16
C ASN A 178 -17.75 12.43 -28.83
N VAL A 179 -16.59 12.64 -29.44
CA VAL A 179 -16.39 13.68 -30.45
C VAL A 179 -16.72 13.01 -31.78
N PRO A 180 -17.80 13.41 -32.47
CA PRO A 180 -18.14 12.81 -33.76
C PRO A 180 -17.14 13.30 -34.79
N SER A 181 -16.16 12.45 -35.14
CA SER A 181 -15.26 12.71 -36.26
C SER A 181 -15.66 11.84 -37.45
N GLY A 182 -16.12 12.50 -38.51
CA GLY A 182 -16.60 11.88 -39.72
C GLY A 182 -15.50 11.31 -40.61
N GLY A 183 -15.86 10.25 -41.33
CA GLY A 183 -15.31 9.93 -42.66
C GLY A 183 -14.10 9.00 -42.72
N LYS A 184 -14.34 7.73 -43.03
CA LYS A 184 -14.06 7.07 -44.34
C LYS A 184 -14.01 5.55 -44.17
N LYS A 185 -14.76 4.85 -45.02
CA LYS A 185 -14.76 3.39 -45.18
C LYS A 185 -13.43 2.94 -45.79
N GLY A 186 -12.77 1.97 -45.16
CA GLY A 186 -11.69 1.18 -45.76
C GLY A 186 -11.12 0.12 -44.81
N GLY A 187 -11.30 -1.17 -45.12
CA GLY A 187 -10.50 -2.28 -44.58
C GLY A 187 -11.02 -3.03 -43.34
N THR A 188 -12.13 -3.77 -43.44
CA THR A 188 -12.71 -4.61 -42.37
C THR A 188 -12.23 -6.07 -42.39
N ARG A 189 -10.94 -6.34 -42.14
CA ARG A 189 -10.47 -7.73 -41.85
C ARG A 189 -9.49 -7.91 -40.69
N ASP A 190 -8.80 -6.87 -40.21
CA ASP A 190 -7.81 -7.02 -39.11
C ASP A 190 -8.21 -6.41 -37.76
N LEU A 191 -9.26 -5.58 -37.71
CA LEU A 191 -9.72 -4.97 -36.46
C LEU A 191 -10.36 -5.99 -35.50
N GLY A 192 -11.06 -7.00 -36.03
CA GLY A 192 -11.72 -8.02 -35.22
C GLY A 192 -10.72 -8.90 -34.47
N THR A 193 -9.67 -9.36 -35.15
CA THR A 193 -8.63 -10.21 -34.57
C THR A 193 -7.82 -9.48 -33.50
N SER A 194 -7.41 -8.23 -33.76
CA SER A 194 -6.65 -7.45 -32.77
C SER A 194 -7.48 -7.08 -31.54
N ALA A 195 -8.79 -6.83 -31.70
CA ALA A 195 -9.68 -6.53 -30.58
C ALA A 195 -9.93 -7.76 -29.71
N THR A 196 -10.16 -8.93 -30.32
CA THR A 196 -10.34 -10.20 -29.61
C THR A 196 -9.08 -10.60 -28.86
N VAL A 197 -7.90 -10.54 -29.50
CA VAL A 197 -6.61 -10.84 -28.84
C VAL A 197 -6.34 -9.92 -27.65
N LYS A 198 -6.61 -8.60 -27.78
CA LYS A 198 -6.46 -7.65 -26.66
C LYS A 198 -7.43 -7.94 -25.51
N ARG A 199 -8.67 -8.35 -25.84
CA ARG A 199 -9.68 -8.73 -24.84
C ARG A 199 -9.29 -10.01 -24.11
N ASP A 200 -8.79 -11.02 -24.82
CA ASP A 200 -8.35 -12.28 -24.24
C ASP A 200 -7.12 -12.07 -23.34
N LEU A 201 -6.17 -11.25 -23.78
CA LEU A 201 -4.99 -10.89 -23.00
C LEU A 201 -5.36 -10.11 -21.73
N SER A 202 -6.29 -9.14 -21.81
CA SER A 202 -6.82 -8.45 -20.63
C SER A 202 -7.52 -9.41 -19.66
N THR A 203 -8.25 -10.41 -20.18
CA THR A 203 -8.89 -11.43 -19.34
C THR A 203 -7.83 -12.27 -18.63
N LEU A 204 -6.81 -12.72 -19.35
CA LEU A 204 -5.69 -13.47 -18.80
C LEU A 204 -4.95 -12.68 -17.70
N TRP A 205 -4.60 -11.41 -17.97
CA TRP A 205 -3.96 -10.55 -16.97
C TRP A 205 -4.82 -10.35 -15.73
N THR A 206 -6.13 -10.24 -15.90
CA THR A 206 -7.07 -10.14 -14.78
C THR A 206 -7.04 -11.41 -13.92
N VAL A 207 -7.07 -12.60 -14.55
CA VAL A 207 -6.96 -13.88 -13.83
C VAL A 207 -5.63 -13.99 -13.09
N VAL A 208 -4.51 -13.69 -13.76
CA VAL A 208 -3.17 -13.71 -13.16
C VAL A 208 -3.09 -12.75 -11.97
N TYR A 209 -3.59 -11.53 -12.12
CA TYR A 209 -3.61 -10.53 -11.07
C TYR A 209 -4.34 -11.02 -9.81
N TYR A 210 -5.56 -11.58 -9.96
CA TYR A 210 -6.32 -12.09 -8.82
C TYR A 210 -5.69 -13.34 -8.18
N LEU A 211 -5.06 -14.21 -8.97
CA LEU A 211 -4.28 -15.33 -8.44
C LEU A 211 -3.09 -14.82 -7.62
N LEU A 212 -2.37 -13.80 -8.11
CA LEU A 212 -1.25 -13.19 -7.40
C LEU A 212 -1.69 -12.48 -6.11
N LEU A 213 -2.90 -11.93 -6.03
CA LEU A 213 -3.43 -11.41 -4.76
C LEU A 213 -3.56 -12.51 -3.70
N ILE A 214 -4.13 -13.67 -4.08
CA ILE A 214 -4.32 -14.79 -3.15
C ILE A 214 -2.98 -15.40 -2.76
N LEU A 215 -2.13 -15.70 -3.74
CA LEU A 215 -0.80 -16.26 -3.51
C LEU A 215 0.10 -15.30 -2.72
N GLY A 216 0.00 -13.99 -2.98
CA GLY A 216 0.71 -12.96 -2.25
C GLY A 216 0.28 -12.88 -0.79
N ALA A 217 -1.03 -12.92 -0.52
CA ALA A 217 -1.55 -12.96 0.86
C ALA A 217 -1.13 -14.24 1.61
N TYR A 218 -1.18 -15.40 0.94
CA TYR A 218 -0.71 -16.67 1.50
C TYR A 218 0.80 -16.64 1.78
N GLY A 219 1.59 -16.14 0.82
CA GLY A 219 3.03 -15.97 0.95
C GLY A 219 3.40 -15.01 2.08
N PHE A 220 2.67 -13.90 2.22
CA PHE A 220 2.80 -12.97 3.33
C PHE A 220 2.55 -13.67 4.67
N TYR A 221 1.46 -14.44 4.78
CA TYR A 221 1.14 -15.16 6.01
C TYR A 221 2.24 -16.13 6.45
N ILE A 222 2.78 -16.93 5.51
CA ILE A 222 3.88 -17.87 5.82
C ILE A 222 5.15 -17.13 6.21
N ASN A 223 5.47 -16.05 5.51
CA ASN A 223 6.73 -15.34 5.67
C ASN A 223 6.68 -14.21 6.72
N LEU A 224 5.53 -13.97 7.35
CA LEU A 224 5.34 -12.88 8.31
C LEU A 224 6.34 -12.95 9.47
N PHE A 225 6.50 -14.12 10.09
CA PHE A 225 7.44 -14.30 11.20
C PHE A 225 8.90 -14.47 10.74
N PRO A 226 9.22 -15.28 9.70
CA PRO A 226 10.58 -15.43 9.20
C PRO A 226 11.21 -14.14 8.69
N LEU A 227 10.49 -13.35 7.88
CA LEU A 227 11.04 -12.11 7.28
C LEU A 227 11.08 -10.94 8.26
N THR A 228 10.38 -11.01 9.39
CA THR A 228 10.47 -10.00 10.46
C THR A 228 11.38 -10.42 11.61
N ALA A 229 12.04 -11.58 11.52
CA ALA A 229 12.98 -12.02 12.55
C ALA A 229 14.25 -11.16 12.55
N SER A 230 14.55 -10.56 13.70
CA SER A 230 15.71 -9.70 13.94
C SER A 230 16.31 -9.96 15.31
N SER A 231 17.64 -9.79 15.42
CA SER A 231 18.36 -9.79 16.71
C SER A 231 18.03 -8.55 17.57
N ASN A 232 17.41 -7.53 16.99
CA ASN A 232 17.09 -6.26 17.65
C ASN A 232 15.62 -6.19 18.12
N ALA A 233 14.92 -7.33 18.16
CA ALA A 233 13.54 -7.39 18.61
C ALA A 233 13.37 -6.76 20.01
N LEU A 234 12.40 -5.86 20.14
CA LEU A 234 12.09 -5.21 21.43
C LEU A 234 11.32 -6.13 22.36
N ILE A 235 10.61 -7.11 21.77
CA ILE A 235 9.77 -8.05 22.48
C ILE A 235 9.84 -9.39 21.77
N ASP A 236 9.96 -10.46 22.55
CA ASP A 236 9.76 -11.82 22.07
C ASP A 236 8.28 -12.21 22.09
N PHE A 237 7.79 -12.72 20.96
CA PHE A 237 6.42 -13.22 20.82
C PHE A 237 6.32 -14.73 21.08
N SER A 238 7.44 -15.42 21.31
CA SER A 238 7.50 -16.87 21.55
C SER A 238 6.97 -17.31 22.92
N SER A 239 6.78 -16.38 23.86
CA SER A 239 6.45 -16.68 25.26
C SER A 239 5.00 -16.35 25.67
N ASN A 240 4.03 -16.42 24.76
CA ASN A 240 2.60 -16.20 25.07
C ASN A 240 1.61 -17.09 24.30
#